data_AF-A0A950CQQ7-F1
#
_entry.id   AF-A0A950CQQ7-F1
#
_cell.length_a   1.000
_cell.length_b   1.000
_cell.length_c   1.000
_cell.angle_alpha   90.00
_cell.angle_beta   90.00
_cell.angle_gamma   90.00
#
_symmetry.space_group_name_H-M   'P 1'
#
loop_
_entity.id
_entity.type
_entity.pdbx_description
1 polymer ?
#
loop_
_entity_poly.entity_id
_entity_poly.type
_entity_poly.pdbx_seq_one_letter_code
_entity_poly.pdbx_strand_id
1 'polypeptide(L)'
;MKAITAILSALLLLVLVAFALCNRQTTVLHTGLAGFDVAAPAYILILCTLVLGALTGTLSAGAWNFAQRHQMRKLQKELRLLRDKLSQFETTPRPKTGLGKIASFDRALRPHMRPRLRFWEPRF
;
A
#
# COMPACT_ATOMS: atom_id res chain seq x y z
N MET A 1 -5.69 -2.37 -15.25
CA MET A 1 -6.94 -2.92 -14.68
C MET A 1 -7.99 -1.86 -14.39
N LYS A 2 -7.68 -0.80 -13.60
CA LYS A 2 -8.65 0.25 -13.21
C LYS A 2 -9.40 0.93 -14.38
N ALA A 3 -8.71 1.20 -15.49
CA ALA A 3 -9.34 1.81 -16.67
C ALA A 3 -10.33 0.86 -17.35
N ILE A 4 -9.99 -0.43 -17.48
CA ILE A 4 -10.86 -1.45 -18.08
C ILE A 4 -12.13 -1.60 -17.24
N THR A 5 -12.00 -1.72 -15.91
CA THR A 5 -13.16 -1.77 -15.00
C THR A 5 -14.01 -0.51 -15.07
N ALA A 6 -13.41 0.67 -15.22
CA ALA A 6 -14.16 1.92 -15.37
C ALA A 6 -14.96 1.93 -16.67
N ILE A 7 -14.35 1.52 -17.79
CA ILE A 7 -15.00 1.41 -19.10
C ILE A 7 -16.16 0.41 -19.05
N LEU A 8 -15.95 -0.79 -18.47
CA LEU A 8 -17.03 -1.77 -18.32
C LEU A 8 -18.17 -1.25 -17.45
N SER A 9 -17.86 -0.58 -16.33
CA SER A 9 -18.89 -0.01 -15.45
C SER A 9 -19.70 1.08 -16.15
N ALA A 10 -19.05 1.94 -16.95
CA ALA A 10 -19.72 2.97 -17.74
C ALA A 10 -20.62 2.35 -18.82
N LEU A 11 -20.15 1.30 -19.49
CA LEU A 11 -20.96 0.58 -20.49
C LEU A 11 -22.18 -0.09 -19.84
N LEU A 12 -21.99 -0.75 -18.70
CA LEU A 12 -23.08 -1.36 -17.95
C LEU A 12 -24.12 -0.33 -17.49
N LEU A 13 -23.66 0.82 -16.98
CA LEU A 13 -24.51 1.94 -16.59
C LEU A 13 -25.34 2.43 -17.78
N LEU A 14 -24.71 2.58 -18.95
CA LEU A 14 -25.39 3.02 -20.17
C LEU A 14 -26.45 2.01 -20.63
N VAL A 15 -26.16 0.71 -20.55
CA VAL A 15 -27.15 -0.35 -20.83
C VAL A 15 -28.33 -0.30 -19.86
N LEU A 16 -28.09 -0.13 -18.56
CA LEU A 16 -29.13 0.02 -17.54
C LEU A 16 -30.04 1.23 -17.80
N VAL A 17 -29.44 2.37 -18.14
CA VAL A 17 -30.19 3.60 -18.46
C VAL A 17 -30.99 3.44 -19.74
N ALA A 18 -30.39 2.88 -20.80
CA ALA A 18 -31.10 2.61 -22.05
C ALA A 18 -32.26 1.62 -21.84
N PHE A 19 -32.04 0.57 -21.05
CA PHE A 19 -33.09 -0.38 -20.67
C PHE A 19 -34.23 0.31 -19.93
N ALA A 20 -33.92 1.18 -18.97
CA ALA A 20 -34.92 1.96 -18.22
C ALA A 20 -35.71 2.92 -19.12
N LEU A 21 -35.07 3.56 -20.09
CA LEU A 21 -35.72 4.48 -21.03
C LEU A 21 -36.63 3.77 -22.03
N CYS A 22 -36.19 2.61 -22.56
CA CYS A 22 -36.97 1.81 -23.49
C CYS A 22 -38.10 1.05 -22.79
N ASN A 23 -37.90 0.57 -21.56
CA ASN A 23 -38.88 -0.18 -20.79
C ASN A 23 -39.66 0.73 -19.83
N ARG A 24 -40.45 1.65 -20.41
CA ARG A 24 -41.45 2.44 -19.69
C ARG A 24 -42.77 1.70 -19.45
N GLN A 25 -42.88 0.47 -19.95
CA GLN A 25 -44.07 -0.34 -19.77
C GLN A 25 -44.28 -0.67 -18.29
N THR A 26 -45.52 -0.51 -17.82
CA THR A 26 -45.96 -0.91 -16.49
C THR A 26 -45.91 -2.42 -16.40
N THR A 27 -44.97 -2.93 -15.62
CA THR A 27 -44.85 -4.36 -15.32
C THR A 27 -45.43 -4.63 -13.94
N VAL A 28 -46.25 -5.67 -13.82
CA VAL A 28 -46.74 -6.10 -12.51
C VAL A 28 -45.59 -6.78 -11.78
N LEU A 29 -45.14 -6.18 -10.68
CA LEU A 29 -44.08 -6.73 -9.85
C LEU A 29 -44.72 -7.59 -8.78
N HIS A 30 -44.61 -8.90 -8.94
CA HIS A 30 -45.00 -9.86 -7.93
C HIS A 30 -43.93 -9.89 -6.85
N THR A 31 -44.15 -9.15 -5.76
CA THR A 31 -43.14 -8.95 -4.71
C THR A 31 -43.04 -10.14 -3.73
N GLY A 32 -43.94 -11.12 -3.80
CA GLY A 32 -43.96 -12.30 -2.92
C GLY A 32 -44.24 -11.99 -1.44
N LEU A 33 -44.27 -10.71 -1.05
CA LEU A 33 -44.63 -10.24 0.28
C LEU A 33 -46.14 -9.98 0.33
N ALA A 34 -46.87 -10.94 0.89
CA ALA A 34 -48.27 -10.78 1.33
C ALA A 34 -49.28 -10.32 0.26
N GLY A 35 -49.13 -10.73 -1.00
CA GLY A 35 -50.13 -10.49 -2.05
C GLY A 35 -50.23 -9.05 -2.56
N PHE A 36 -49.25 -8.20 -2.25
CA PHE A 36 -49.17 -6.86 -2.80
C PHE A 36 -48.54 -6.89 -4.20
N ASP A 37 -49.41 -6.94 -5.21
CA ASP A 37 -49.04 -6.72 -6.60
C ASP A 37 -48.95 -5.23 -6.87
N VAL A 38 -47.72 -4.72 -7.04
CA VAL A 38 -47.50 -3.32 -7.35
C VAL A 38 -47.28 -3.18 -8.84
N ALA A 39 -48.25 -2.59 -9.53
CA ALA A 39 -48.11 -2.17 -10.92
C ALA A 39 -47.24 -0.91 -10.96
N ALA A 40 -45.92 -1.10 -11.01
CA ALA A 40 -44.96 -0.02 -11.16
C ALA A 40 -44.13 -0.25 -12.43
N PRO A 41 -43.83 0.81 -13.20
CA PRO A 41 -42.88 0.71 -14.29
C PRO A 41 -41.51 0.20 -13.80
N ALA A 42 -40.95 -0.82 -14.46
CA ALA A 42 -39.68 -1.44 -14.09
C ALA A 42 -38.52 -0.44 -13.99
N TYR A 43 -38.57 0.66 -14.76
CA TYR A 43 -37.55 1.71 -14.74
C TYR A 43 -37.37 2.36 -13.35
N ILE A 44 -38.43 2.42 -12.53
CA ILE A 44 -38.37 3.03 -11.19
C ILE A 44 -37.48 2.20 -10.27
N LEU A 45 -37.62 0.86 -10.29
CA LEU A 45 -36.78 -0.02 -9.48
C LEU A 45 -35.31 0.06 -9.90
N ILE A 46 -35.07 0.12 -11.21
CA ILE A 46 -33.72 0.25 -11.76
C ILE A 46 -33.10 1.58 -11.35
N LEU A 47 -33.85 2.68 -11.42
CA LEU A 47 -33.37 3.98 -10.96
C LEU A 47 -33.07 3.97 -9.46
N CYS A 48 -33.95 3.41 -8.63
CA CYS A 48 -33.73 3.32 -7.18
C CYS A 48 -32.45 2.55 -6.85
N THR A 49 -32.24 1.39 -7.48
CA THR A 49 -31.02 0.59 -7.26
C THR A 49 -29.78 1.29 -7.81
N LEU A 50 -29.88 2.00 -8.93
CA LEU A 50 -28.80 2.81 -9.48
C LEU A 50 -28.38 3.93 -8.53
N VAL A 51 -29.36 4.66 -7.99
CA VAL A 51 -29.11 5.75 -7.02
C VAL A 51 -28.51 5.20 -5.73
N LEU A 52 -29.06 4.11 -5.19
CA LEU A 52 -28.52 3.47 -3.99
C LEU A 52 -27.09 2.95 -4.23
N GLY A 53 -26.83 2.33 -5.37
CA GLY A 53 -25.49 1.87 -5.75
C GLY A 53 -24.50 3.01 -5.89
N ALA A 54 -24.91 4.13 -6.51
CA ALA A 54 -24.06 5.31 -6.65
C ALA A 54 -23.75 5.96 -5.29
N LEU A 55 -24.75 6.09 -4.42
CA LEU A 55 -24.58 6.66 -3.07
C LEU A 55 -23.65 5.77 -2.23
N THR A 56 -23.92 4.48 -2.14
CA THR A 56 -23.10 3.54 -1.36
C THR A 56 -21.68 3.44 -1.92
N GLY A 57 -21.51 3.40 -3.25
CA GLY A 57 -20.21 3.35 -3.90
C GLY A 57 -19.39 4.62 -3.66
N THR A 58 -19.98 5.80 -3.81
CA THR A 58 -19.29 7.08 -3.60
C THR A 58 -18.93 7.30 -2.13
N LEU A 59 -19.83 6.99 -1.20
CA LEU A 59 -19.57 7.07 0.24
C LEU A 59 -18.45 6.11 0.65
N SER A 60 -18.50 4.86 0.21
CA SER A 60 -17.48 3.86 0.53
C SER A 60 -16.12 4.23 -0.05
N ALA A 61 -16.07 4.67 -1.31
CA ALA A 61 -14.83 5.11 -1.95
C ALA A 61 -14.27 6.37 -1.28
N GLY A 62 -15.12 7.32 -0.89
CA GLY A 62 -14.74 8.53 -0.15
C GLY A 62 -14.11 8.20 1.21
N ALA A 63 -14.80 7.37 2.00
CA ALA A 63 -14.32 6.93 3.31
C ALA A 63 -12.99 6.17 3.22
N TRP A 64 -12.89 5.23 2.28
CA TRP A 64 -11.68 4.45 2.06
C TRP A 64 -10.49 5.33 1.66
N ASN A 65 -10.70 6.25 0.71
CA ASN A 65 -9.65 7.16 0.26
C ASN A 65 -9.19 8.13 1.37
N PHE A 66 -10.11 8.57 2.24
CA PHE A 66 -9.76 9.42 3.37
C PHE A 66 -8.85 8.67 4.36
N ALA A 67 -9.22 7.45 4.73
CA ALA A 67 -8.41 6.61 5.61
C ALA A 67 -7.02 6.33 5.02
N GLN A 68 -6.96 5.97 3.73
CA GLN A 68 -5.69 5.71 3.04
C GLN A 68 -4.81 6.96 2.96
N ARG A 69 -5.37 8.14 2.67
CA ARG A 69 -4.61 9.40 2.66
C ARG A 69 -4.03 9.72 4.03
N HIS A 70 -4.77 9.45 5.10
CA HIS A 70 -4.29 9.68 6.46
C HIS A 70 -3.15 8.73 6.83
N GLN A 71 -3.23 7.46 6.44
CA GLN A 71 -2.16 6.48 6.62
C GLN A 71 -0.92 6.86 5.80
N MET A 72 -1.08 7.25 4.53
CA MET A 72 0.04 7.70 3.70
C MET A 72 0.78 8.89 4.32
N ARG A 73 0.05 9.86 4.90
CA ARG A 73 0.67 11.01 5.57
C ARG A 73 1.44 10.62 6.82
N LYS A 74 0.94 9.67 7.62
CA LYS A 74 1.68 9.14 8.79
C LYS A 74 2.96 8.43 8.35
N LEU A 75 2.85 7.55 7.36
CA LEU A 75 3.98 6.80 6.83
C LEU A 75 5.07 7.71 6.22
N GLN A 76 4.66 8.75 5.49
CA GLN A 76 5.59 9.76 4.96
C GLN A 76 6.33 10.53 6.06
N LYS A 77 5.65 10.84 7.18
CA LYS A 77 6.29 11.49 8.33
C LYS A 77 7.31 10.57 9.00
N GLU A 78 6.97 9.30 9.18
CA GLU A 78 7.90 8.30 9.74
C GLU A 78 9.13 8.11 8.84
N LEU A 79 8.94 8.01 7.52
CA LEU A 79 10.06 7.93 6.57
C LEU A 79 10.96 9.16 6.62
N ARG A 80 10.40 10.37 6.78
CA ARG A 80 11.19 11.60 6.94
C ARG A 80 11.99 11.56 8.24
N LEU A 81 11.37 11.19 9.36
CA LEU A 81 12.05 11.09 10.65
C LEU A 81 13.17 10.05 10.66
N LEU A 82 12.95 8.88 10.04
CA LEU A 82 14.00 7.86 9.89
C LEU A 82 15.14 8.37 9.02
N ARG A 83 14.83 9.06 7.92
CA ARG A 83 15.85 9.64 7.03
C ARG A 83 16.66 10.73 7.73
N ASP A 84 16.03 11.59 8.51
CA ASP A 84 16.72 12.62 9.29
C ASP A 84 17.62 11.99 10.36
N LYS A 85 17.15 10.95 11.05
CA LYS A 85 17.98 10.20 12.01
C LYS A 85 19.21 9.58 11.33
N LEU A 86 19.03 8.94 10.18
CA LEU A 86 20.16 8.39 9.41
C LEU A 86 21.17 9.47 9.01
N SER A 87 20.70 10.64 8.57
CA SER A 87 21.59 11.75 8.23
C SER A 87 22.36 12.33 9.43
N GLN A 88 21.77 12.30 10.64
CA GLN A 88 22.46 12.65 11.88
C GLN A 88 23.54 11.63 12.25
N PHE A 89 23.32 10.34 11.98
CA PHE A 89 24.35 9.31 12.18
C PHE A 89 25.47 9.38 11.13
N GLU A 90 25.20 9.84 9.90
CA GLU A 90 26.24 10.11 8.89
C GLU A 90 27.05 11.38 9.19
N THR A 91 26.46 12.39 9.82
CA THR A 91 27.12 13.67 10.15
C THR A 91 27.82 13.67 11.51
N THR A 92 27.52 12.70 12.38
CA THR A 92 28.32 12.50 13.59
C THR A 92 29.69 11.97 13.14
N PRO A 93 30.80 12.71 13.34
CA PRO A 93 32.12 12.22 12.98
C PRO A 93 32.33 10.92 13.77
N ARG A 94 32.60 9.80 13.06
CA ARG A 94 32.98 8.53 13.69
C ARG A 94 33.95 8.85 14.81
N PRO A 95 33.62 8.55 16.08
CA PRO A 95 34.57 8.81 17.14
C PRO A 95 35.81 7.99 16.79
N LYS A 96 36.97 8.67 16.69
CA LYS A 96 38.29 8.03 16.52
C LYS A 96 38.66 7.23 17.78
N THR A 97 37.71 6.55 18.40
CA THR A 97 37.90 5.69 19.56
C THR A 97 38.09 4.28 19.06
N GLY A 98 39.35 3.84 19.02
CA GLY A 98 39.71 2.44 18.84
C GLY A 98 40.97 2.25 18.02
N LEU A 99 41.03 2.76 16.79
CA LEU A 99 42.14 2.43 15.89
C LEU A 99 43.50 3.01 16.32
N GLY A 100 43.52 4.17 16.98
CA GLY A 100 44.77 4.75 17.48
C GLY A 100 45.38 3.97 18.66
N LYS A 101 44.53 3.46 19.57
CA LYS A 101 44.98 2.66 20.72
C LYS A 101 45.42 1.27 20.29
N ILE A 102 44.72 0.63 19.34
CA ILE A 102 45.09 -0.69 18.83
C ILE A 102 46.42 -0.63 18.06
N ALA A 103 46.64 0.42 17.24
CA ALA A 103 47.90 0.61 16.52
C ALA A 103 49.09 0.91 17.45
N SER A 104 48.89 1.57 18.59
CA SER A 104 49.93 1.75 19.61
C SER A 104 50.17 0.49 20.44
N PHE A 105 49.14 -0.32 20.68
CA PHE A 105 49.24 -1.57 21.45
C PHE A 105 50.00 -2.65 20.66
N ASP A 106 49.74 -2.75 19.35
CA ASP A 106 50.42 -3.68 18.44
C ASP A 106 51.90 -3.33 18.20
N ARG A 107 52.26 -2.05 18.40
CA ARG A 107 53.65 -1.56 18.31
C ARG A 107 54.43 -1.79 19.62
N ALA A 108 53.75 -1.82 20.76
CA ALA A 108 54.36 -2.10 22.07
C ALA A 108 54.66 -3.60 22.29
N LEU A 109 53.91 -4.50 21.63
CA LEU A 109 54.08 -5.96 21.78
C LEU A 109 55.06 -6.60 20.80
N ARG A 110 55.65 -5.82 19.87
CA ARG A 110 56.53 -6.35 18.81
C ARG A 110 57.99 -6.70 19.15
N PRO A 111 58.63 -6.28 20.27
CA PRO A 111 60.06 -6.57 20.43
C PRO A 111 60.36 -7.97 20.99
N HIS A 112 59.37 -8.81 21.34
CA HIS A 112 59.63 -10.08 22.06
C HIS A 112 59.19 -11.38 21.36
N MET A 113 58.68 -11.32 20.14
CA MET A 113 58.43 -12.53 19.35
C MET A 113 59.29 -12.57 18.08
N ARG A 114 60.57 -12.90 18.25
CA ARG A 114 61.32 -13.63 17.22
C ARG A 114 61.50 -15.07 17.68
N PRO A 115 60.65 -16.03 17.25
CA PRO A 115 61.07 -17.41 17.28
C PRO A 115 62.08 -17.60 16.14
N ARG A 116 63.28 -18.01 16.51
CA ARG A 116 64.25 -18.66 15.62
C ARG A 116 63.53 -19.73 14.81
N LEU A 117 63.26 -19.47 13.52
CA LEU A 117 62.99 -20.54 12.57
C LEU A 117 64.34 -21.16 12.20
N ARG A 118 64.79 -22.09 13.05
CA ARG A 118 66.01 -22.85 12.87
C ARG A 118 65.60 -24.24 12.38
N PHE A 119 65.98 -24.52 11.14
CA PHE A 119 66.28 -25.84 10.55
C PHE A 119 65.22 -26.92 10.62
N TRP A 120 64.70 -27.32 9.46
CA TRP A 120 64.58 -28.74 9.09
C TRP A 120 64.68 -28.81 7.55
N GLU A 121 65.85 -29.20 7.04
CA GLU A 121 66.03 -29.66 5.65
C GLU A 121 65.75 -31.16 5.59
N PRO A 122 64.94 -31.66 4.64
CA PRO A 122 64.85 -33.09 4.40
C PRO A 122 66.02 -33.54 3.52
N ARG A 123 66.89 -34.39 4.07
CA ARG A 123 67.87 -35.16 3.28
C ARG A 123 67.14 -36.29 2.57
N PHE A 124 67.36 -36.37 1.26
CA PHE A 124 67.13 -37.57 0.45
C PHE A 124 68.20 -38.62 0.75
#